data_AF-A0A4U0ZK81-F1
#
_entry.id   AF-A0A4U0ZK81-F1
#
_cell.length_a   1.000
_cell.length_b   1.000
_cell.length_c   1.000
_cell.angle_alpha   90.00
_cell.angle_beta   90.00
_cell.angle_gamma   90.00
#
_symmetry.space_group_name_H-M   'P 1'
#
loop_
_entity.id
_entity.type
_entity.pdbx_description
1 polymer ?
#
loop_
_entity_poly.entity_id
_entity_poly.type
_entity_poly.pdbx_seq_one_letter_code
_entity_poly.pdbx_strand_id
1 'polypeptide(L)' 'MYLEAQCMAKFMRSMLDKGIKFYPIYDSVRVPISKKDIAQEELKKAFTVNGIEPVIHEE' A
#
# COMPACT_ATOMS: atom_id res chain seq x y z
N MET A 1 11.36 6.18 -11.20
CA MET A 1 11.33 6.63 -9.79
C MET A 1 10.10 7.44 -9.38
N TYR A 2 9.31 8.08 -10.26
CA TYR A 2 8.11 8.83 -9.81
C TYR A 2 6.87 7.97 -9.54
N LEU A 3 6.70 6.85 -10.24
CA LEU A 3 5.48 6.04 -10.16
C LEU A 3 5.30 5.37 -8.80
N GLU A 4 6.34 4.71 -8.28
CA GLU A 4 6.30 4.04 -6.97
C GLU A 4 6.00 5.04 -5.84
N ALA A 5 6.62 6.21 -5.88
CA ALA A 5 6.36 7.28 -4.92
C ALA A 5 4.91 7.77 -4.98
N GLN A 6 4.32 7.87 -6.19
CA GLN A 6 2.91 8.24 -6.36
C GLN A 6 1.95 7.14 -5.86
N CYS A 7 2.23 5.87 -6.17
CA CYS A 7 1.45 4.73 -5.68
C CYS A 7 1.51 4.65 -4.16
N MET A 8 2.70 4.82 -3.57
CA MET A 8 2.86 4.85 -2.12
C MET A 8 2.12 6.02 -1.49
N ALA A 9 2.15 7.22 -2.09
CA ALA A 9 1.39 8.36 -1.62
C ALA A 9 -0.14 8.10 -1.64
N LYS A 10 -0.65 7.46 -2.70
CA LYS A 10 -2.07 7.02 -2.76
C LYS A 10 -2.41 6.04 -1.65
N PHE A 11 -1.56 5.03 -1.45
CA PHE A 11 -1.73 4.04 -0.40
C PHE A 11 -1.76 4.69 1.00
N MET A 12 -0.77 5.54 1.31
CA MET A 12 -0.69 6.24 2.59
C MET A 12 -1.92 7.11 2.84
N ARG A 13 -2.45 7.79 1.81
CA ARG A 13 -3.68 8.58 1.92
C ARG A 13 -4.90 7.71 2.26
N SER A 14 -5.08 6.58 1.57
CA SER A 14 -6.17 5.64 1.87
C SER A 14 -6.09 5.11 3.31
N MET A 15 -4.88 4.84 3.80
CA MET A 15 -4.68 4.38 5.18
C MET A 15 -5.04 5.46 6.21
N LEU A 16 -4.70 6.73 5.96
CA LEU A 16 -5.12 7.86 6.79
C LEU A 16 -6.65 8.03 6.79
N ASP A 17 -7.28 7.96 5.62
CA ASP A 17 -8.74 8.09 5.48
C ASP A 17 -9.50 6.99 6.24
N LYS A 18 -8.91 5.78 6.34
CA LYS A 18 -9.45 4.65 7.13
C LYS A 18 -9.04 4.66 8.60
N GLY A 19 -8.25 5.64 9.05
CA GLY A 19 -7.74 5.73 10.42
C GLY A 19 -6.77 4.61 10.81
N ILE A 20 -6.13 3.97 9.84
CA ILE A 20 -5.20 2.86 10.09
C ILE A 20 -3.79 3.45 10.30
N LYS A 21 -3.18 3.15 11.44
CA LYS A 21 -1.79 3.51 11.70
C LYS A 21 -0.86 2.74 10.76
N PHE A 22 0.11 3.42 10.18
CA PHE A 22 1.14 2.81 9.35
C PHE A 22 2.49 3.49 9.60
N TYR A 23 3.57 2.80 9.27
CA TYR A 23 4.92 3.33 9.35
C TYR A 23 5.71 2.97 8.07
N PRO A 24 6.03 3.94 7.19
CA PRO A 24 6.80 3.70 5.98
C PRO A 24 8.29 3.50 6.29
N ILE A 25 8.90 2.52 5.62
CA ILE A 25 10.32 2.15 5.73
C ILE A 25 10.84 1.90 4.32
N TYR A 26 11.46 2.90 3.71
CA TYR A 26 11.92 2.85 2.32
C TYR A 26 10.82 2.42 1.34
N ASP A 27 10.89 1.20 0.81
CA ASP A 27 9.94 0.57 -0.11
C ASP A 27 8.82 -0.22 0.59
N SER A 28 8.95 -0.40 1.91
CA SER A 28 8.08 -1.23 2.74
C SER A 28 7.20 -0.39 3.65
N VAL A 29 6.04 -0.92 4.07
CA VAL A 29 5.20 -0.30 5.11
C VAL A 29 4.87 -1.31 6.19
N ARG A 30 5.01 -0.91 7.46
CA ARG A 30 4.51 -1.64 8.61
C ARG A 30 3.08 -1.20 8.95
N VAL A 31 2.21 -2.18 9.18
CA VAL A 31 0.83 -1.99 9.62
C VAL A 31 0.51 -2.90 10.81
N PRO A 32 -0.48 -2.57 11.65
CA PRO A 32 -1.00 -3.49 12.64
C PRO A 32 -1.45 -4.81 12.00
N ILE A 33 -1.11 -5.95 12.63
CA ILE A 33 -1.48 -7.29 12.14
C ILE A 33 -2.99 -7.41 11.90
N SER A 34 -3.80 -6.81 12.77
CA SER A 34 -5.27 -6.79 12.65
C SER A 34 -5.81 -6.06 11.41
N LYS A 35 -4.94 -5.35 10.68
CA LYS A 35 -5.27 -4.58 9.47
C LYS A 35 -4.44 -5.02 8.27
N LYS A 36 -3.70 -6.14 8.36
CA LYS A 36 -2.86 -6.66 7.28
C LYS A 36 -3.65 -6.85 5.98
N ASP A 37 -4.80 -7.52 6.05
CA ASP A 37 -5.61 -7.84 4.86
C ASP A 37 -6.12 -6.57 4.16
N ILE A 38 -6.59 -5.59 4.95
CA ILE A 38 -7.06 -4.31 4.44
C ILE A 38 -5.90 -3.54 3.80
N ALA A 39 -4.73 -3.50 4.44
CA ALA A 39 -3.56 -2.83 3.91
C ALA A 39 -3.07 -3.49 2.61
N GLN A 40 -3.10 -4.81 2.53
CA GLN A 40 -2.70 -5.54 1.32
C GLN A 40 -3.66 -5.25 0.15
N GLU A 41 -4.97 -5.19 0.40
CA GLU A 41 -5.97 -4.83 -0.60
C GLU A 41 -5.76 -3.39 -1.10
N GLU A 42 -5.57 -2.43 -0.20
CA GLU A 42 -5.33 -1.03 -0.56
C GLU A 42 -3.99 -0.83 -1.28
N LEU A 43 -2.96 -1.60 -0.91
CA LEU A 43 -1.68 -1.61 -1.60
C LEU A 43 -1.85 -2.11 -3.04
N LYS A 44 -2.58 -3.22 -3.25
CA LYS A 44 -2.91 -3.70 -4.61
C LYS A 44 -3.60 -2.61 -5.42
N LYS A 45 -4.68 -2.02 -4.89
CA LYS A 45 -5.42 -0.94 -5.58
C LYS A 45 -4.54 0.25 -5.93
N ALA A 46 -3.67 0.67 -5.02
CA ALA A 46 -2.79 1.82 -5.23
C ALA A 46 -1.74 1.58 -6.30
N PHE A 47 -1.27 0.34 -6.41
CA PHE A 47 -0.26 -0.09 -7.40
C PHE A 47 -0.86 -0.67 -8.68
N THR A 48 -2.18 -0.85 -8.76
CA THR A 48 -2.86 -1.15 -10.02
C THR A 48 -2.80 0.04 -10.96
N VAL A 49 -1.98 -0.06 -12.00
CA VAL A 49 -1.80 1.00 -13.02
C VAL A 49 -2.34 0.47 -14.34
N ASN A 50 -3.22 1.23 -14.99
CA ASN A 50 -3.86 0.85 -16.26
C ASN A 50 -4.56 -0.53 -16.22
N GLY A 51 -5.06 -0.95 -15.05
CA GLY A 51 -5.72 -2.25 -14.86
C GLY A 51 -4.77 -3.44 -14.65
N ILE A 52 -3.45 -3.21 -14.59
CA ILE A 52 -2.46 -4.25 -14.30
C ILE A 52 -2.21 -4.30 -12.80
N GLU A 53 -2.57 -5.41 -12.16
CA GLU A 53 -2.35 -5.61 -10.72
C GLU A 53 -0.89 -6.00 -10.42
N PRO A 54 -0.34 -5.55 -9.28
CA PRO A 54 1.00 -5.96 -8.85
C PRO A 54 1.03 -7.42 -8.41
N VAL A 55 2.06 -8.15 -8.84
CA VAL A 55 2.35 -9.50 -8.33
C VAL A 55 2.93 -9.36 -6.92
N ILE A 56 2.25 -9.94 -5.94
CA ILE A 56 2.77 -10.01 -4.57
C ILE A 56 3.67 -11.24 -4.50
N HIS A 57 4.96 -11.05 -4.24
CA HIS A 57 5.86 -12.11 -3.86
C HIS A 57 5.65 -12.41 -2.37
N GLU A 58 5.11 -13.58 -2.05
CA GLU A 58 5.07 -14.09 -0.67
C GLU A 58 6.39 -14.85 -0.43
N GLU A 59 7.26 -14.31 0.42
CA GLU A 59 8.38 -15.06 1.04
C GLU A 59 7.91 -15.84 2.27
#